data_AF-A0AA46P0U3-F1
#
_entry.id   AF-A0AA46P0U3-F1
#
_cell.length_a   1.000
_cell.length_b   1.000
_cell.length_c   1.000
_cell.angle_alpha   90.00
_cell.angle_beta   90.00
_cell.angle_gamma   90.00
#
_symmetry.space_group_name_H-M   'P 1'
#
loop_
_entity.id
_entity.type
_entity.pdbx_description
1 polymer ?
#
loop_
_entity_poly.entity_id
_entity_poly.type
_entity_poly.pdbx_seq_one_letter_code
_entity_poly.pdbx_strand_id
1 'polypeptide(L)'
;MGFWSGFSSAIANLNNRYSSDPQIREMQQKAEQLKIYDMLKNVANHGDNTKDDASVVEWEECTLNYNQNKLTKLTMKDGAVLYSSEKRRINSSGEYEDYIYVQAFRNGKWVDRLKAYSEKLTQDHAQSLIAKANEEKQKKLQPFNDIDF
;
A
#
# COMPACT_ATOMS: atom_id res chain seq x y z
N MET A 1 -28.00 10.62 -42.96
CA MET A 1 -28.10 10.21 -41.55
C MET A 1 -26.74 9.69 -41.13
N GLY A 2 -25.90 10.57 -40.60
CA GLY A 2 -24.53 10.30 -40.20
C GLY A 2 -24.47 10.19 -38.67
N PHE A 3 -23.85 9.12 -38.23
CA PHE A 3 -23.87 8.53 -36.91
C PHE A 3 -22.79 9.12 -35.95
N TRP A 4 -23.08 9.04 -34.65
CA TRP A 4 -22.15 8.99 -33.50
C TRP A 4 -21.19 10.17 -33.25
N SER A 5 -21.65 11.18 -32.51
CA SER A 5 -20.81 12.02 -31.63
C SER A 5 -20.90 11.49 -30.20
N GLY A 6 -20.17 10.41 -29.92
CA GLY A 6 -20.19 9.72 -28.63
C GLY A 6 -18.81 9.31 -28.15
N PHE A 7 -17.83 10.22 -28.17
CA PHE A 7 -16.52 10.01 -27.53
C PHE A 7 -15.99 11.35 -26.99
N SER A 8 -16.53 11.83 -25.87
CA SER A 8 -15.88 12.97 -25.19
C SER A 8 -16.03 13.04 -23.67
N SER A 9 -16.53 12.00 -23.00
CA SER A 9 -16.66 12.00 -21.53
C SER A 9 -15.63 11.13 -20.79
N ALA A 10 -15.00 10.16 -21.45
CA ALA A 10 -14.04 9.27 -20.78
C ALA A 10 -12.60 9.83 -20.68
N ILE A 11 -12.21 10.75 -21.58
CA ILE A 11 -10.84 11.29 -21.62
C ILE A 11 -10.65 12.44 -20.61
N ALA A 12 -11.72 13.18 -20.28
CA ALA A 12 -11.64 14.32 -19.36
C ALA A 12 -11.35 13.91 -17.90
N ASN A 13 -11.72 12.68 -17.49
CA ASN A 13 -11.71 12.28 -16.09
C ASN A 13 -10.38 11.65 -15.63
N LEU A 14 -9.56 11.11 -16.56
CA LEU A 14 -8.22 10.61 -16.25
C LEU A 14 -7.20 11.73 -15.99
N ASN A 15 -7.44 12.93 -16.53
CA ASN A 15 -6.53 14.08 -16.41
C ASN A 15 -6.44 14.66 -14.99
N ASN A 16 -7.39 14.36 -14.10
CA ASN A 16 -7.39 14.90 -12.73
C ASN A 16 -6.78 13.95 -11.68
N ARG A 17 -6.53 12.68 -12.02
CA ARG A 17 -5.90 11.72 -11.09
C ARG A 17 -4.37 11.85 -11.05
N TYR A 18 -3.78 12.31 -12.14
CA TYR A 18 -2.34 12.44 -12.30
C TYR A 18 -1.93 13.90 -12.47
N SER A 19 -0.64 14.18 -12.29
CA SER A 19 -0.07 15.49 -12.60
C SER A 19 -0.25 15.84 -14.08
N SER A 20 -0.44 17.13 -14.36
CA SER A 20 -0.41 17.67 -15.72
C SER A 20 1.00 17.66 -16.32
N ASP A 21 2.03 17.59 -15.48
CA ASP A 21 3.41 17.41 -15.91
C ASP A 21 3.63 15.96 -16.40
N PRO A 22 4.05 15.74 -17.67
CA PRO A 22 4.26 14.42 -18.23
C PRO A 22 5.26 13.56 -17.46
N GLN A 23 6.35 14.13 -16.98
CA GLN A 23 7.40 13.39 -16.27
C GLN A 23 6.89 12.93 -14.90
N ILE A 24 6.19 13.81 -14.20
CA ILE A 24 5.58 13.48 -12.90
C ILE A 24 4.50 12.42 -13.10
N ARG A 25 3.67 12.54 -14.13
CA ARG A 25 2.64 11.56 -14.45
C ARG A 25 3.20 10.17 -14.72
N GLU A 26 4.27 10.05 -15.49
CA GLU A 26 4.93 8.76 -15.74
C GLU A 26 5.45 8.14 -14.43
N MET A 27 6.04 8.95 -13.54
CA MET A 27 6.50 8.47 -12.23
C MET A 27 5.34 8.01 -11.33
N GLN A 28 4.22 8.75 -11.34
CA GLN A 28 3.01 8.38 -10.60
C GLN A 28 2.45 7.05 -11.10
N GLN A 29 2.29 6.90 -12.42
CA GLN A 29 1.82 5.67 -13.05
C GLN A 29 2.75 4.49 -12.74
N LYS A 30 4.06 4.71 -12.78
CA LYS A 30 5.04 3.68 -12.45
C LYS A 30 4.95 3.25 -10.98
N ALA A 31 4.80 4.20 -10.05
CA ALA A 31 4.64 3.88 -8.63
C ALA A 31 3.35 3.08 -8.35
N GLU A 32 2.28 3.39 -9.07
CA GLU A 32 1.01 2.66 -9.00
C GLU A 32 1.11 1.25 -9.61
N GLN A 33 1.73 1.11 -10.79
CA GLN A 33 2.00 -0.20 -11.41
C GLN A 33 2.83 -1.11 -10.50
N LEU A 34 3.81 -0.53 -9.81
CA LEU A 34 4.65 -1.24 -8.87
C LEU A 34 3.94 -1.50 -7.54
N LYS A 35 2.76 -0.92 -7.28
CA LYS A 35 2.03 -1.04 -6.01
C LYS A 35 2.88 -0.63 -4.79
N ILE A 36 3.64 0.45 -4.94
CA ILE A 36 4.52 0.96 -3.86
C ILE A 36 3.71 1.28 -2.60
N TYR A 37 2.53 1.89 -2.77
CA TYR A 37 1.65 2.23 -1.64
C TYR A 37 1.26 0.99 -0.83
N ASP A 38 0.85 -0.09 -1.50
CA ASP A 38 0.43 -1.34 -0.85
C ASP A 38 1.60 -1.98 -0.09
N MET A 39 2.80 -1.97 -0.67
CA MET A 39 4.00 -2.46 0.02
C MET A 39 4.33 -1.62 1.27
N LEU A 40 4.24 -0.30 1.17
CA LEU A 40 4.47 0.59 2.31
C LEU A 40 3.41 0.39 3.40
N LYS A 41 2.13 0.23 3.03
CA LYS A 41 1.06 -0.14 3.96
C LYS A 41 1.37 -1.46 4.65
N ASN A 42 1.82 -2.46 3.92
CA ASN A 42 2.15 -3.76 4.49
C ASN A 42 3.33 -3.67 5.49
N VAL A 43 4.35 -2.89 5.15
CA VAL A 43 5.50 -2.63 6.04
C VAL A 43 5.07 -1.87 7.30
N ALA A 44 4.26 -0.82 7.13
CA ALA A 44 3.72 -0.02 8.21
C ALA A 44 2.89 -0.83 9.22
N ASN A 45 2.22 -1.88 8.74
CA ASN A 45 1.36 -2.77 9.53
C ASN A 45 2.01 -4.14 9.81
N HIS A 46 3.33 -4.27 9.64
CA HIS A 46 4.10 -5.48 9.96
C HIS A 46 3.57 -6.79 9.34
N GLY A 47 3.10 -6.75 8.09
CA GLY A 47 2.56 -7.93 7.39
C GLY A 47 1.04 -8.07 7.44
N ASP A 48 0.36 -7.24 8.24
CA ASP A 48 -1.10 -7.25 8.36
C ASP A 48 -1.75 -6.23 7.41
N ASN A 49 -2.02 -6.66 6.18
CA ASN A 49 -2.65 -5.82 5.16
C ASN A 49 -4.11 -5.42 5.47
N THR A 50 -4.73 -6.01 6.50
CA THR A 50 -6.10 -5.66 6.90
C THR A 50 -6.14 -4.41 7.76
N LYS A 51 -5.02 -4.06 8.40
CA LYS A 51 -4.87 -2.85 9.19
C LYS A 51 -4.53 -1.66 8.30
N ASP A 52 -4.88 -0.49 8.80
CA ASP A 52 -4.64 0.78 8.12
C ASP A 52 -4.20 1.86 9.11
N ASP A 53 -3.52 1.45 10.18
CA ASP A 53 -3.20 2.34 11.28
C ASP A 53 -2.03 3.25 10.91
N ALA A 54 -2.11 4.53 11.31
CA ALA A 54 -1.01 5.44 11.11
C ALA A 54 0.18 5.02 11.98
N SER A 55 1.35 4.83 11.37
CA SER A 55 2.53 4.34 12.06
C SER A 55 3.81 4.94 11.49
N VAL A 56 4.84 4.97 12.33
CA VAL A 56 6.20 5.32 11.90
C VAL A 56 7.07 4.09 12.09
N VAL A 57 7.67 3.62 11.00
CA VAL A 57 8.48 2.39 10.98
C VAL A 57 9.85 2.70 10.40
N GLU A 58 10.88 2.13 11.02
CA GLU A 58 12.25 2.18 10.50
C GLU A 58 12.54 0.92 9.66
N TRP A 59 13.07 1.10 8.45
CA TRP A 59 13.42 0.03 7.52
C TRP A 59 14.71 0.39 6.75
N GLU A 60 15.78 -0.40 6.89
CA GLU A 60 17.05 -0.20 6.17
C GLU A 60 17.56 1.26 6.17
N GLU A 61 17.62 1.88 7.35
CA GLU A 61 17.97 3.31 7.53
C GLU A 61 17.01 4.30 6.85
N CYS A 62 15.85 3.84 6.41
CA CYS A 62 14.74 4.67 5.97
C CYS A 62 13.71 4.78 7.08
N THR A 63 13.08 5.94 7.18
CA THR A 63 11.91 6.18 8.02
C THR A 63 10.68 6.23 7.13
N LEU A 64 9.77 5.28 7.33
CA LEU A 64 8.44 5.28 6.76
C LEU A 64 7.48 5.96 7.75
N ASN A 65 6.87 7.06 7.34
CA ASN A 65 5.74 7.65 8.01
C ASN A 65 4.49 7.32 7.18
N TYR A 66 3.68 6.38 7.69
CA TYR A 66 2.46 5.93 7.05
C TYR A 66 1.25 6.61 7.70
N ASN A 67 0.41 7.22 6.88
CA ASN A 67 -0.84 7.80 7.33
C ASN A 67 -1.90 7.72 6.22
N GLN A 68 -2.87 6.84 6.43
CA GLN A 68 -3.98 6.58 5.50
C GLN A 68 -4.85 7.80 5.17
N ASN A 69 -4.91 8.79 6.06
CA ASN A 69 -5.77 9.98 5.92
C ASN A 69 -4.97 11.21 5.51
N LYS A 70 -3.65 11.12 5.43
CA LYS A 70 -2.77 12.25 5.16
C LYS A 70 -1.69 11.86 4.15
N LEU A 71 -0.44 12.13 4.52
CA LEU A 71 0.75 11.93 3.73
C LEU A 71 1.40 10.61 4.12
N THR A 72 1.70 9.77 3.15
CA THR A 72 2.64 8.65 3.32
C THR A 72 3.99 9.05 2.76
N LYS A 73 5.04 8.96 3.57
CA LYS A 73 6.38 9.42 3.20
C LYS A 73 7.44 8.41 3.59
N LEU A 74 8.31 8.07 2.63
CA LEU A 74 9.51 7.28 2.85
C LEU A 74 10.73 8.17 2.67
N THR A 75 11.52 8.31 3.73
CA THR A 75 12.71 9.19 3.75
C THR A 75 13.93 8.37 4.16
N MET A 76 15.06 8.56 3.48
CA MET A 76 16.35 8.01 3.90
C MET A 76 16.93 8.81 5.08
N LYS A 77 17.88 8.24 5.81
CA LYS A 77 18.59 8.85 6.95
C LYS A 77 19.25 10.20 6.62
N ASP A 78 19.67 10.41 5.38
CA ASP A 78 20.23 11.66 4.87
C ASP A 78 19.17 12.75 4.60
N GLY A 79 17.88 12.44 4.81
CA GLY A 79 16.76 13.33 4.53
C GLY A 79 16.21 13.23 3.11
N ALA A 80 16.79 12.39 2.24
CA ALA A 80 16.31 12.24 0.88
C ALA A 80 14.96 11.51 0.84
N VAL A 81 13.99 12.11 0.15
CA VAL A 81 12.65 11.53 -0.03
C VAL A 81 12.66 10.55 -1.19
N LEU A 82 12.37 9.27 -0.89
CA LEU A 82 12.26 8.21 -1.88
C LEU A 82 10.86 8.11 -2.46
N TYR A 83 9.85 8.27 -1.60
CA TYR A 83 8.44 8.25 -1.97
C TYR A 83 7.65 9.20 -1.09
N SER A 84 6.70 9.91 -1.69
CA SER A 84 5.73 10.75 -0.98
C SER A 84 4.39 10.65 -1.71
N SER A 85 3.34 10.36 -0.99
CA SER A 85 1.97 10.37 -1.52
C SER A 85 1.00 11.04 -0.56
N GLU A 86 -0.09 11.51 -1.11
CA GLU A 86 -1.19 12.15 -0.42
C GLU A 86 -2.50 11.54 -0.90
N LYS A 87 -3.42 11.25 0.03
CA LYS A 87 -4.77 10.83 -0.35
C LYS A 87 -5.57 12.05 -0.81
N ARG A 88 -6.06 12.03 -2.04
CA ARG A 88 -6.89 13.08 -2.63
C ARG A 88 -8.27 12.54 -2.96
N ARG A 89 -9.25 13.43 -2.94
CA ARG A 89 -10.63 13.11 -3.30
C ARG A 89 -11.00 13.83 -4.57
N ILE A 90 -11.50 13.07 -5.55
CA ILE A 90 -12.03 13.60 -6.80
C ILE A 90 -13.54 13.33 -6.86
N ASN A 91 -14.30 14.30 -7.35
CA ASN A 91 -15.67 14.06 -7.77
C ASN A 91 -15.64 13.55 -9.20
N SER A 92 -15.90 12.26 -9.37
CA SER A 92 -16.01 11.59 -10.66
C SER A 92 -17.47 11.23 -10.87
N SER A 93 -18.12 11.88 -11.86
CA SER A 93 -19.51 11.58 -12.24
C SER A 93 -20.56 11.70 -11.11
N GLY A 94 -20.31 12.56 -10.10
CA GLY A 94 -21.22 12.75 -8.97
C GLY A 94 -20.88 11.91 -7.73
N GLU A 95 -19.92 10.99 -7.84
CA GLU A 95 -19.43 10.19 -6.72
C GLU A 95 -18.04 10.67 -6.27
N TYR A 96 -17.81 10.64 -4.96
CA TYR A 96 -16.52 10.98 -4.39
C TYR A 96 -15.64 9.73 -4.35
N GLU A 97 -14.57 9.73 -5.14
CA GLU A 97 -13.56 8.68 -5.13
C GLU A 97 -12.29 9.21 -4.46
N ASP A 98 -11.80 8.45 -3.48
CA ASP A 98 -10.50 8.68 -2.89
C ASP A 98 -9.42 7.96 -3.73
N TYR A 99 -8.32 8.65 -4.02
CA TYR A 99 -7.19 8.10 -4.75
C TYR A 99 -5.87 8.54 -4.12
N ILE A 100 -4.80 7.80 -4.39
CA ILE A 100 -3.46 8.10 -3.90
C ILE A 100 -2.74 8.95 -4.95
N TYR A 101 -2.47 10.21 -4.62
CA TYR A 101 -1.69 11.11 -5.45
C TYR A 101 -0.22 11.04 -5.05
N VAL A 102 0.63 10.47 -5.90
CA VAL A 102 2.07 10.38 -5.66
C VAL A 102 2.73 11.73 -5.97
N GLN A 103 3.27 12.39 -4.96
CA GLN A 103 3.92 13.69 -5.09
C GLN A 103 5.39 13.57 -5.49
N ALA A 104 6.08 12.54 -4.96
CA ALA A 104 7.48 12.29 -5.27
C ALA A 104 7.70 10.78 -5.34
N PHE A 105 8.43 10.33 -6.36
CA PHE A 105 8.85 8.95 -6.48
C PHE A 105 10.22 8.88 -7.15
N ARG A 106 11.17 8.23 -6.49
CA ARG A 106 12.49 7.95 -7.04
C ARG A 106 12.58 6.48 -7.35
N ASN A 107 12.49 6.11 -8.62
CA ASN A 107 12.69 4.72 -9.02
C ASN A 107 14.14 4.29 -8.75
N GLY A 108 14.33 3.12 -8.12
CA GLY A 108 15.68 2.60 -7.83
C GLY A 108 15.64 1.23 -7.15
N LYS A 109 16.82 0.68 -6.83
CA LYS A 109 16.99 -0.66 -6.24
C LYS A 109 16.26 -0.86 -4.90
N TRP A 110 15.92 0.22 -4.20
CA TRP A 110 15.15 0.14 -2.95
C TRP A 110 13.74 -0.41 -3.19
N VAL A 111 13.18 -0.25 -4.40
CA VAL A 111 11.86 -0.81 -4.74
C VAL A 111 11.87 -2.33 -4.65
N ASP A 112 12.89 -2.97 -5.24
CA ASP A 112 13.01 -4.43 -5.21
C ASP A 112 13.25 -4.94 -3.79
N ARG A 113 14.03 -4.20 -2.99
CA ARG A 113 14.25 -4.53 -1.57
C ARG A 113 12.97 -4.38 -0.74
N LEU A 114 12.22 -3.28 -0.96
CA LEU A 114 10.95 -3.06 -0.29
C LEU A 114 9.97 -4.20 -0.62
N LYS A 115 9.92 -4.61 -1.89
CA LYS A 115 9.09 -5.73 -2.33
C LYS A 115 9.44 -7.01 -1.58
N ALA A 116 10.70 -7.42 -1.63
CA ALA A 116 11.16 -8.62 -0.94
C ALA A 116 10.88 -8.56 0.57
N TYR A 117 11.08 -7.40 1.20
CA TYR A 117 10.80 -7.20 2.62
C TYR A 117 9.30 -7.30 2.93
N SER A 118 8.45 -6.70 2.12
CA SER A 118 6.99 -6.78 2.28
C SER A 118 6.48 -8.22 2.09
N GLU A 119 7.04 -8.96 1.14
CA GLU A 119 6.68 -10.37 0.91
C GLU A 119 7.08 -11.22 2.12
N LYS A 120 8.27 -11.00 2.66
CA LYS A 120 8.73 -11.65 3.89
C LYS A 120 7.81 -11.36 5.08
N LEU A 121 7.43 -10.10 5.30
CA LEU A 121 6.50 -9.74 6.39
C LEU A 121 5.16 -10.45 6.26
N THR A 122 4.64 -10.57 5.03
CA THR A 122 3.38 -11.27 4.76
C THR A 122 3.49 -12.76 5.12
N GLN A 123 4.62 -13.39 4.76
CA GLN A 123 4.88 -14.79 5.09
C GLN A 123 5.03 -15.00 6.60
N ASP A 124 5.80 -14.16 7.27
CA ASP A 124 6.02 -14.22 8.72
C ASP A 124 4.69 -14.05 9.47
N HIS A 125 3.85 -13.09 9.05
CA HIS A 125 2.52 -12.89 9.63
C HIS A 125 1.62 -14.12 9.42
N ALA A 126 1.56 -14.68 8.22
CA ALA A 126 0.77 -15.88 7.93
C ALA A 126 1.21 -17.09 8.78
N GLN A 127 2.52 -17.31 8.93
CA GLN A 127 3.07 -18.36 9.78
C GLN A 127 2.69 -18.16 11.25
N SER A 128 2.74 -16.91 11.73
CA SER A 128 2.37 -16.59 13.12
C SER A 128 0.89 -16.90 13.41
N LEU A 129 -0.01 -16.67 12.44
CA LEU A 129 -1.43 -16.99 12.57
C LEU A 129 -1.67 -18.50 12.61
N ILE A 130 -0.97 -19.26 11.77
CA ILE A 130 -1.05 -20.74 11.77
C ILE A 130 -0.55 -21.31 13.10
N ALA A 131 0.57 -20.80 13.63
CA ALA A 131 1.12 -21.22 14.91
C ALA A 131 0.13 -20.97 16.05
N LYS A 132 -0.45 -19.76 16.14
CA LYS A 132 -1.48 -19.43 17.13
C LYS A 132 -2.71 -20.33 17.03
N ALA A 133 -3.19 -20.59 15.81
CA ALA A 133 -4.33 -21.47 15.60
C ALA A 133 -4.03 -22.92 16.03
N ASN A 134 -2.80 -23.41 15.83
CA ASN A 134 -2.39 -24.73 16.27
C ASN A 134 -2.25 -24.81 17.81
N GLU A 135 -1.69 -23.79 18.46
CA GLU A 135 -1.65 -23.71 19.93
C GLU A 135 -3.05 -23.71 20.55
N GLU A 136 -3.99 -22.95 19.97
CA GLU A 136 -5.38 -22.95 20.43
C GLU A 136 -6.05 -24.32 20.25
N LYS A 137 -5.80 -25.01 19.14
CA LYS A 137 -6.27 -26.39 18.93
C LYS A 137 -5.69 -27.32 20.00
N GLN A 138 -4.40 -27.24 20.29
CA GLN A 138 -3.77 -28.06 21.33
C GLN A 138 -4.35 -27.78 22.72
N LYS A 139 -4.53 -26.51 23.10
CA LYS A 139 -5.18 -26.12 24.37
C LYS A 139 -6.63 -26.61 24.46
N LYS A 140 -7.37 -26.65 23.35
CA LYS A 140 -8.73 -27.20 23.28
C LYS A 140 -8.77 -28.72 23.37
N LEU A 141 -7.71 -29.42 22.97
CA LEU A 141 -7.58 -30.87 23.07
C LEU A 141 -7.11 -31.34 24.46
N GLN A 142 -6.40 -30.49 25.21
CA GLN A 142 -5.97 -30.79 26.59
C GLN A 142 -7.08 -31.30 27.52
N PRO A 143 -8.29 -30.69 27.59
CA PRO A 143 -9.35 -31.19 28.48
C PRO A 143 -9.97 -32.53 28.04
N PHE A 144 -9.64 -33.06 26.85
CA PHE A 144 -10.13 -34.35 26.36
C PHE A 144 -9.08 -35.47 26.43
N ASN A 145 -7.85 -35.17 26.87
CA ASN A 145 -6.79 -36.17 26.99
C ASN A 145 -6.85 -37.00 28.29
N ASP A 146 -7.62 -36.58 29.29
CA ASP A 146 -7.77 -37.29 30.58
C ASP A 146 -8.97 -38.27 30.60
N ILE A 147 -9.69 -38.45 29.48
CA ILE A 147 -10.76 -39.45 29.37
C ILE A 147 -10.15 -40.75 28.85
N ASP A 148 -9.67 -41.58 29.78
CA ASP A 148 -9.32 -42.98 29.54
C ASP A 148 -10.63 -43.79 29.45
N PHE A 149 -10.88 -44.48 28.33
CA PHE A 149 -12.06 -45.33 28.10
C PHE A 149 -11.80 -46.77 28.53
#